data_AF-A0A662EXC5-F1
#
_entry.id   AF-A0A662EXC5-F1
#
_cell.length_a   1.000
_cell.length_b   1.000
_cell.length_c   1.000
_cell.angle_alpha   90.00
_cell.angle_beta   90.00
_cell.angle_gamma   90.00
#
_symmetry.space_group_name_H-M   'P 1'
#
loop_
_entity.id
_entity.type
_entity.pdbx_description
1 polymer ?
#
loop_
_entity_poly.entity_id
_entity_poly.type
_entity_poly.pdbx_seq_one_letter_code
_entity_poly.pdbx_strand_id
1 'polypeptide(L)'
;MGKMKKGESSVKRGIIIAIFLIGVGIILGGCSLFQKGPALTNWEPVMSPDGMKIAFESPGDKGFEIYLRDVSSGQVEQLTKNEVDDWSPSWSPDGTAIVFISNRDKNVDLYVMDLATKNVTRLTTNEKDDVNPQWGVDGRILFNSNRTGAWEIYSINPDGTDLKQLTQTATTK
;
A
#
# COMPACT_ATOMS: atom_id res chain seq x y z
N MET A 1 -85.41 32.40 0.03
CA MET A 1 -84.13 31.69 -0.16
C MET A 1 -83.03 32.49 0.52
N GLY A 2 -82.23 32.03 1.47
CA GLY A 2 -81.91 30.66 1.90
C GLY A 2 -80.45 30.59 2.35
N LYS A 3 -80.18 31.10 3.57
CA LYS A 3 -79.17 30.72 4.59
C LYS A 3 -77.68 30.46 4.23
N MET A 4 -76.83 31.23 4.92
CA MET A 4 -75.69 30.86 5.80
C MET A 4 -74.91 29.54 5.60
N LYS A 5 -73.58 29.64 5.69
CA LYS A 5 -72.72 29.15 6.82
C LYS A 5 -71.32 29.82 6.67
N LYS A 6 -70.81 30.65 7.59
CA LYS A 6 -70.27 30.42 8.97
C LYS A 6 -69.15 29.37 8.99
N GLY A 7 -67.99 29.55 9.62
CA GLY A 7 -67.50 30.54 10.59
C GLY A 7 -65.96 30.52 10.59
N GLU A 8 -65.32 31.62 11.01
CA GLU A 8 -64.82 31.89 12.38
C GLU A 8 -63.34 31.43 12.53
N SER A 9 -62.39 32.36 12.65
CA SER A 9 -61.93 33.06 13.89
C SER A 9 -61.00 32.16 14.73
N SER A 10 -59.95 32.59 15.41
CA SER A 10 -59.43 33.93 15.73
C SER A 10 -58.10 33.70 16.46
N VAL A 11 -57.03 34.37 16.00
CA VAL A 11 -56.11 35.24 16.77
C VAL A 11 -55.52 34.69 18.10
N LYS A 12 -54.18 34.77 18.28
CA LYS A 12 -53.47 35.70 19.22
C LYS A 12 -52.07 35.22 19.69
N ARG A 13 -51.11 36.16 19.55
CA ARG A 13 -50.08 36.64 20.54
C ARG A 13 -49.02 35.62 21.01
N GLY A 14 -47.73 35.93 21.16
CA GLY A 14 -46.98 37.18 21.07
C GLY A 14 -45.56 37.01 21.67
N ILE A 15 -44.82 38.14 21.68
CA ILE A 15 -43.69 38.51 22.54
C ILE A 15 -42.26 38.11 22.09
N ILE A 16 -41.44 39.17 22.01
CA ILE A 16 -40.03 39.33 21.66
C ILE A 16 -39.18 39.26 22.93
N ILE A 17 -37.99 38.62 22.90
CA ILE A 17 -36.78 39.07 23.63
C ILE A 17 -35.51 38.77 22.80
N ALA A 18 -34.64 39.79 22.77
CA ALA A 18 -33.37 40.03 22.06
C ALA A 18 -32.15 39.48 22.87
N ILE A 19 -31.09 38.87 22.30
CA ILE A 19 -29.87 39.40 21.61
C ILE A 19 -28.55 38.99 22.36
N PHE A 20 -27.46 38.77 21.58
CA PHE A 20 -26.00 38.73 21.89
C PHE A 20 -25.45 37.45 22.59
N LEU A 21 -24.32 36.79 22.24
CA LEU A 21 -23.06 37.13 21.55
C LEU A 21 -22.36 35.85 20.97
N ILE A 22 -21.39 36.08 20.10
CA ILE A 22 -20.44 35.21 19.38
C ILE A 22 -19.97 33.96 20.16
N GLY A 23 -20.01 32.81 19.49
CA GLY A 23 -19.26 31.60 19.87
C GLY A 23 -18.67 30.94 18.63
N VAL A 24 -17.38 31.18 18.37
CA VAL A 24 -16.53 30.37 17.50
C VAL A 24 -16.62 28.92 17.99
N GLY A 25 -17.04 28.01 17.13
CA GLY A 25 -17.30 26.63 17.49
C GLY A 25 -16.84 25.66 16.40
N ILE A 26 -15.62 25.16 16.59
CA ILE A 26 -15.19 23.79 16.27
C ILE A 26 -14.74 23.55 14.81
N ILE A 27 -13.44 23.77 14.62
CA ILE A 27 -12.58 22.88 13.83
C ILE A 27 -12.93 21.44 14.22
N LEU A 28 -13.33 20.63 13.23
CA LEU A 28 -13.26 19.15 13.15
C LEU A 28 -14.39 18.69 12.22
N GLY A 29 -14.14 18.71 10.91
CA GLY A 29 -15.19 18.39 9.93
C GLY A 29 -14.64 17.98 8.56
N GLY A 30 -13.44 17.41 8.54
CA GLY A 30 -12.89 16.74 7.36
C GLY A 30 -12.87 15.22 7.56
N CYS A 31 -13.80 14.66 8.34
CA CYS A 31 -14.00 13.23 8.29
C CYS A 31 -14.75 12.98 6.97
N SER A 32 -14.01 12.57 5.95
CA SER A 32 -14.59 12.14 4.68
C SER A 32 -15.46 10.91 4.94
N LEU A 33 -16.71 11.16 5.31
CA LEU A 33 -17.77 10.16 5.25
C LEU A 33 -17.88 9.80 3.76
N PHE A 34 -17.70 8.52 3.46
CA PHE A 34 -17.72 7.90 2.13
C PHE A 34 -16.39 7.90 1.32
N GLN A 35 -15.38 7.18 1.82
CA GLN A 35 -14.54 6.39 0.92
C GLN A 35 -14.98 4.92 1.02
N LYS A 36 -15.89 4.49 0.14
CA LYS A 36 -16.07 3.06 -0.19
C LYS A 36 -14.94 2.64 -1.14
N GLY A 37 -13.69 2.78 -0.69
CA GLY A 37 -12.59 2.00 -1.24
C GLY A 37 -12.58 0.63 -0.57
N PRO A 38 -11.84 -0.37 -1.08
CA PRO A 38 -11.55 -1.56 -0.30
C PRO A 38 -11.00 -1.12 1.07
N ALA A 39 -11.39 -1.80 2.15
CA ALA A 39 -10.73 -1.59 3.43
C ALA A 39 -9.25 -1.89 3.19
N LEU A 40 -8.39 -0.86 3.28
CA LEU A 40 -6.95 -1.04 3.12
C LEU A 40 -6.47 -1.96 4.24
N THR A 41 -6.24 -3.22 3.89
CA THR A 41 -5.48 -4.11 4.75
C THR A 41 -4.02 -3.84 4.42
N ASN A 42 -3.28 -3.25 5.35
CA ASN A 42 -1.86 -2.91 5.15
C ASN A 42 -1.00 -4.03 5.73
N TRP A 43 -0.16 -4.63 4.89
CA TRP A 43 0.69 -5.76 5.29
C TRP A 43 2.17 -5.46 5.02
N GLU A 44 3.02 -6.24 5.66
CA GLU A 44 4.48 -6.27 5.44
C GLU A 44 5.16 -4.88 5.36
N PRO A 45 4.99 -4.01 6.37
CA PRO A 45 5.59 -2.69 6.35
C PRO A 45 7.11 -2.78 6.50
N VAL A 46 7.83 -2.05 5.65
CA VAL A 46 9.28 -1.87 5.73
C VAL A 46 9.64 -0.38 5.74
N MET A 47 10.47 -0.01 6.70
CA MET A 47 10.96 1.36 6.86
C MET A 47 12.12 1.63 5.89
N SER A 48 12.14 2.81 5.27
CA SER A 48 13.28 3.26 4.47
C SER A 48 14.53 3.45 5.34
N PRO A 49 15.76 3.36 4.77
CA PRO A 49 16.99 3.49 5.55
C PRO A 49 17.13 4.82 6.31
N ASP A 50 16.57 5.90 5.76
CA ASP A 50 16.53 7.23 6.37
C ASP A 50 15.42 7.39 7.43
N GLY A 51 14.54 6.39 7.60
CA GLY A 51 13.40 6.42 8.51
C GLY A 51 12.26 7.36 8.09
N MET A 52 12.32 7.96 6.89
CA MET A 52 11.35 8.97 6.45
C MET A 52 10.13 8.38 5.74
N LYS A 53 10.21 7.14 5.27
CA LYS A 53 9.15 6.50 4.50
C LYS A 53 8.90 5.06 4.96
N ILE A 54 7.71 4.58 4.67
CA ILE A 54 7.30 3.19 4.88
C ILE A 54 6.79 2.66 3.54
N ALA A 55 7.40 1.59 3.03
CA ALA A 55 6.80 0.82 1.95
C ALA A 55 5.96 -0.31 2.56
N PHE A 56 4.84 -0.63 1.95
CA PHE A 56 3.90 -1.65 2.43
C PHE A 56 3.05 -2.13 1.27
N GLU A 57 2.43 -3.29 1.39
CA GLU A 57 1.44 -3.76 0.44
C GLU A 57 0.01 -3.42 0.90
N SER A 58 -0.86 -3.12 -0.05
CA SER A 58 -2.28 -2.88 0.20
C SER A 58 -3.10 -3.28 -1.04
N PRO A 59 -4.40 -3.59 -0.90
CA PRO A 59 -5.26 -3.84 -2.05
C PRO A 59 -5.35 -2.62 -2.99
N GLY A 60 -5.03 -2.84 -4.27
CA GLY A 60 -5.28 -1.92 -5.39
C GLY A 60 -6.61 -2.19 -6.10
N ASP A 61 -6.67 -1.86 -7.40
CA ASP A 61 -7.88 -2.02 -8.22
C ASP A 61 -8.19 -3.51 -8.53
N LYS A 62 -7.16 -4.34 -8.71
CA LYS A 62 -7.28 -5.74 -9.20
C LYS A 62 -6.44 -6.77 -8.43
N GLY A 63 -5.41 -6.34 -7.71
CA GLY A 63 -4.52 -7.17 -6.90
C GLY A 63 -3.88 -6.34 -5.78
N PHE A 64 -2.99 -6.95 -5.01
CA PHE A 64 -2.13 -6.22 -4.08
C PHE A 64 -1.12 -5.36 -4.84
N GLU A 65 -0.83 -4.19 -4.29
CA GLU A 65 0.11 -3.23 -4.87
C GLU A 65 1.04 -2.70 -3.78
N ILE A 66 2.22 -2.25 -4.18
CA ILE A 66 3.18 -1.59 -3.31
C ILE A 66 2.80 -0.12 -3.17
N TYR A 67 2.69 0.33 -1.92
CA TYR A 67 2.46 1.71 -1.54
C TYR A 67 3.63 2.25 -0.75
N LEU A 68 3.80 3.56 -0.80
CA LEU A 68 4.81 4.33 -0.09
C LEU A 68 4.13 5.41 0.74
N ARG A 69 4.38 5.41 2.05
CA ARG A 69 3.87 6.42 2.97
C ARG A 69 5.00 7.28 3.50
N ASP A 70 4.84 8.60 3.40
CA ASP A 70 5.69 9.55 4.12
C ASP A 70 5.35 9.51 5.62
N VAL A 71 6.36 9.33 6.46
CA VAL A 71 6.17 9.15 7.91
C VAL A 71 5.61 10.41 8.55
N SER A 72 6.09 11.58 8.14
CA SER A 72 5.80 12.86 8.78
C SER A 72 4.43 13.43 8.42
N SER A 73 4.12 13.46 7.13
CA SER A 73 2.90 14.05 6.57
C SER A 73 1.76 13.04 6.50
N GLY A 74 2.09 11.75 6.50
CA GLY A 74 1.13 10.66 6.28
C GLY A 74 0.61 10.54 4.85
N GLN A 75 1.17 11.29 3.90
CA GLN A 75 0.86 11.16 2.48
C GLN A 75 1.20 9.76 1.99
N VAL A 76 0.34 9.20 1.14
CA VAL A 76 0.47 7.86 0.57
C VAL A 76 0.53 7.96 -0.95
N GLU A 77 1.52 7.32 -1.55
CA GLU A 77 1.71 7.15 -2.98
C GLU A 77 1.57 5.67 -3.33
N GLN A 78 0.83 5.36 -4.40
CA GLN A 78 0.81 4.01 -4.99
C GLN A 78 1.99 3.90 -5.96
N LEU A 79 2.91 2.96 -5.71
CA LEU A 79 4.11 2.78 -6.54
C LEU A 79 3.87 1.85 -7.73
N THR A 80 3.13 0.77 -7.52
CA THR A 80 2.80 -0.19 -8.57
C THR A 80 1.32 -0.09 -8.94
N LYS A 81 1.01 -0.29 -10.22
CA LYS A 81 -0.37 -0.34 -10.72
C LYS A 81 -0.48 -1.30 -11.89
N ASN A 82 -1.01 -2.50 -11.66
CA ASN A 82 -1.22 -3.51 -12.69
C ASN A 82 -2.42 -4.42 -12.36
N GLU A 83 -2.55 -5.54 -13.09
CA GLU A 83 -3.70 -6.46 -12.96
C GLU A 83 -3.42 -7.69 -12.10
N VAL A 84 -2.26 -7.73 -11.44
CA VAL A 84 -1.80 -8.86 -10.66
C VAL A 84 -1.33 -8.39 -9.28
N ASP A 85 -0.78 -9.30 -8.48
CA ASP A 85 -0.31 -8.96 -7.13
C ASP A 85 1.17 -8.56 -7.16
N ASP A 86 1.49 -7.47 -6.47
CA ASP A 86 2.84 -7.03 -6.10
C ASP A 86 2.92 -6.91 -4.57
N TRP A 87 3.86 -7.62 -3.93
CA TRP A 87 3.90 -7.75 -2.47
C TRP A 87 5.32 -7.99 -1.92
N SER A 88 5.47 -8.05 -0.59
CA SER A 88 6.75 -8.21 0.12
C SER A 88 7.87 -7.24 -0.28
N PRO A 89 7.69 -5.91 -0.09
CA PRO A 89 8.72 -4.93 -0.41
C PRO A 89 9.94 -5.01 0.53
N SER A 90 11.12 -4.67 0.02
CA SER A 90 12.36 -4.46 0.78
C SER A 90 13.20 -3.35 0.16
N TRP A 91 13.77 -2.48 1.00
CA TRP A 91 14.50 -1.28 0.56
C TRP A 91 15.94 -1.55 0.20
N SER A 92 16.44 -0.94 -0.87
CA SER A 92 17.88 -0.83 -1.07
C SER A 92 18.54 -0.07 0.08
N PRO A 93 19.79 -0.40 0.46
CA PRO A 93 20.48 0.26 1.58
C PRO A 93 20.67 1.77 1.41
N ASP A 94 20.74 2.23 0.16
CA ASP A 94 20.86 3.65 -0.20
C ASP A 94 19.51 4.38 -0.30
N GLY A 95 18.39 3.66 -0.13
CA GLY A 95 17.05 4.22 -0.17
C GLY A 95 16.58 4.64 -1.57
N THR A 96 17.28 4.24 -2.64
CA THR A 96 16.95 4.65 -4.02
C THR A 96 16.04 3.68 -4.75
N ALA A 97 15.92 2.45 -4.27
CA ALA A 97 15.17 1.38 -4.91
C ALA A 97 14.42 0.50 -3.91
N ILE A 98 13.43 -0.23 -4.42
CA ILE A 98 12.69 -1.26 -3.68
C ILE A 98 12.72 -2.55 -4.49
N VAL A 99 13.08 -3.66 -3.85
CA VAL A 99 12.81 -5.00 -4.38
C VAL A 99 11.46 -5.47 -3.86
N PHE A 100 10.69 -6.15 -4.68
CA PHE A 100 9.41 -6.75 -4.33
C PHE A 100 9.20 -8.01 -5.18
N ILE A 101 8.13 -8.74 -4.91
CA ILE A 101 7.74 -9.90 -5.73
C ILE A 101 6.44 -9.66 -6.47
N SER A 102 6.32 -10.28 -7.63
CA SER A 102 5.13 -10.19 -8.46
C SER A 102 4.85 -11.51 -9.16
N ASN A 103 3.57 -11.82 -9.35
CA ASN A 103 3.09 -12.97 -10.12
C ASN A 103 2.75 -12.63 -11.59
N ARG A 104 3.22 -11.48 -12.10
CA ARG A 104 2.89 -10.99 -13.47
C ARG A 104 3.40 -11.88 -14.61
N ASP A 105 4.34 -12.77 -14.34
CA ASP A 105 5.01 -13.62 -15.33
C ASP A 105 4.76 -15.13 -15.12
N LYS A 106 3.57 -15.49 -14.60
CA LYS A 106 3.01 -16.84 -14.37
C LYS A 106 3.43 -17.54 -13.07
N ASN A 107 4.67 -17.34 -12.64
CA ASN A 107 5.19 -17.72 -11.33
C ASN A 107 5.56 -16.46 -10.54
N VAL A 108 5.94 -16.62 -9.27
CA VAL A 108 6.40 -15.49 -8.46
C VAL A 108 7.87 -15.23 -8.75
N ASP A 109 8.19 -13.99 -9.11
CA ASP A 109 9.55 -13.53 -9.41
C ASP A 109 9.89 -12.24 -8.66
N LEU A 110 11.20 -11.97 -8.53
CA LEU A 110 11.72 -10.73 -7.97
C LEU A 110 11.74 -9.62 -9.01
N TYR A 111 11.35 -8.43 -8.57
CA TYR A 111 11.41 -7.19 -9.34
C TYR A 111 12.06 -6.09 -8.51
N VAL A 112 12.79 -5.21 -9.17
CA VAL A 112 13.35 -4.00 -8.57
C VAL A 112 12.75 -2.78 -9.24
N MET A 113 12.27 -1.84 -8.42
CA MET A 113 11.84 -0.52 -8.85
C MET A 113 12.88 0.53 -8.43
N ASP A 114 13.36 1.30 -9.39
CA ASP A 114 14.06 2.56 -9.14
C ASP A 114 13.02 3.65 -8.78
N LEU A 115 13.16 4.29 -7.62
CA LEU A 115 12.13 5.21 -7.11
C LEU A 115 12.12 6.56 -7.80
N ALA A 116 13.24 6.98 -8.39
CA ALA A 116 13.36 8.26 -9.08
C ALA A 116 12.73 8.20 -10.48
N THR A 117 12.97 7.11 -11.20
CA THR A 117 12.51 6.88 -12.57
C THR A 117 11.21 6.10 -12.66
N LYS A 118 10.82 5.40 -11.58
CA LYS A 118 9.71 4.43 -11.54
C LYS A 118 9.88 3.25 -12.49
N ASN A 119 11.09 3.04 -13.01
CA ASN A 119 11.39 1.90 -13.86
C ASN A 119 11.41 0.61 -13.03
N VAL A 120 10.76 -0.43 -13.55
CA VAL A 120 10.71 -1.76 -12.92
C VAL A 120 11.48 -2.75 -13.79
N THR A 121 12.40 -3.50 -13.18
CA THR A 121 13.20 -4.54 -13.83
C THR A 121 12.94 -5.89 -13.16
N ARG A 122 12.69 -6.93 -13.95
CA ARG A 122 12.59 -8.32 -13.48
C ARG A 122 13.99 -8.90 -13.24
N LEU A 123 14.23 -9.49 -12.07
CA LEU A 123 15.53 -10.05 -11.70
C LEU A 123 15.63 -11.57 -11.91
N THR A 124 14.53 -12.29 -11.70
CA THR A 124 14.51 -13.75 -11.82
C THR A 124 13.57 -14.19 -12.95
N THR A 125 13.92 -15.25 -13.67
CA THR A 125 13.23 -15.68 -14.91
C THR A 125 13.09 -17.19 -15.04
N ASN A 126 13.23 -17.92 -13.93
CA ASN A 126 13.08 -19.38 -13.95
C ASN A 126 11.59 -19.77 -13.81
N GLU A 127 11.26 -21.04 -14.03
CA GLU A 127 9.86 -21.50 -14.02
C GLU A 127 9.31 -21.82 -12.61
N LYS A 128 10.05 -21.45 -11.55
CA LYS A 128 9.77 -21.78 -10.16
C LYS A 128 9.66 -20.50 -9.34
N ASP A 129 9.09 -20.58 -8.15
CA ASP A 129 8.78 -19.41 -7.35
C ASP A 129 10.02 -18.90 -6.62
N ASP A 130 10.20 -17.58 -6.68
CA ASP A 130 11.19 -16.83 -5.92
C ASP A 130 10.47 -15.80 -5.04
N VAL A 131 10.64 -15.92 -3.72
CA VAL A 131 9.80 -15.22 -2.72
C VAL A 131 10.63 -14.64 -1.57
N ASN A 132 9.98 -13.80 -0.75
CA ASN A 132 10.54 -13.20 0.48
C ASN A 132 11.88 -12.47 0.26
N PRO A 133 11.95 -11.50 -0.66
CA PRO A 133 13.20 -10.81 -0.95
C PRO A 133 13.60 -9.93 0.24
N GLN A 134 14.90 -9.87 0.53
CA GLN A 134 15.50 -8.99 1.53
C GLN A 134 16.75 -8.36 0.93
N TRP A 135 16.78 -7.03 0.82
CA TRP A 135 17.97 -6.33 0.38
C TRP A 135 18.97 -6.23 1.54
N GLY A 136 20.12 -6.86 1.36
CA GLY A 136 21.23 -6.81 2.30
C GLY A 136 21.96 -5.46 2.26
N VAL A 137 22.58 -5.09 3.38
CA VAL A 137 23.42 -3.89 3.50
C VAL A 137 24.66 -3.91 2.58
N ASP A 138 25.02 -5.09 2.07
CA ASP A 138 26.08 -5.30 1.06
C ASP A 138 25.61 -5.01 -0.37
N GLY A 139 24.33 -4.64 -0.55
CA GLY A 139 23.72 -4.34 -1.83
C GLY A 139 23.19 -5.57 -2.57
N ARG A 140 23.38 -6.79 -2.05
CA ARG A 140 22.82 -8.01 -2.63
C ARG A 140 21.39 -8.23 -2.14
N ILE A 141 20.61 -9.00 -2.90
CA ILE A 141 19.26 -9.40 -2.52
C ILE A 141 19.28 -10.88 -2.15
N LEU A 142 18.85 -11.19 -0.92
CA LEU A 142 18.59 -12.54 -0.45
C LEU A 142 17.13 -12.91 -0.70
N PHE A 143 16.84 -14.16 -1.02
CA PHE A 143 15.48 -14.63 -1.26
C PHE A 143 15.36 -16.14 -1.14
N ASN A 144 14.13 -16.64 -1.01
CA ASN A 144 13.83 -18.06 -1.05
C ASN A 144 13.48 -18.50 -2.47
N SER A 145 13.97 -19.66 -2.90
CA SER A 145 13.59 -20.25 -4.18
C SER A 145 13.39 -21.75 -4.08
N ASN A 146 12.37 -22.28 -4.76
CA ASN A 146 12.15 -23.72 -4.92
C ASN A 146 12.68 -24.30 -6.24
N ARG A 147 13.57 -23.57 -6.94
CA ARG A 147 14.09 -23.95 -8.27
C ARG A 147 14.83 -25.28 -8.36
N THR A 148 15.35 -25.77 -7.23
CA THR A 148 16.05 -27.07 -7.13
C THR A 148 15.16 -28.18 -6.56
N GLY A 149 13.84 -27.95 -6.44
CA GLY A 149 12.88 -28.90 -5.89
C GLY A 149 12.70 -28.85 -4.37
N ALA A 150 13.51 -28.06 -3.67
CA ALA A 150 13.36 -27.71 -2.26
C ALA A 150 13.50 -26.19 -2.11
N TRP A 151 12.88 -25.61 -1.08
CA TRP A 151 13.05 -24.20 -0.73
C TRP A 151 14.43 -23.96 -0.15
N GLU A 152 15.25 -23.18 -0.84
CA GLU A 152 16.60 -22.83 -0.43
C GLU A 152 16.78 -21.31 -0.44
N ILE A 153 17.84 -20.84 0.21
CA ILE A 153 18.22 -19.43 0.22
C ILE A 153 19.16 -19.17 -0.96
N TYR A 154 18.87 -18.12 -1.71
CA TYR A 154 19.68 -17.63 -2.81
C TYR A 154 20.09 -16.17 -2.57
N SER A 155 21.09 -15.72 -3.32
CA SER A 155 21.47 -14.31 -3.42
C SER A 155 21.66 -13.89 -4.87
N ILE A 156 21.36 -12.64 -5.20
CA ILE A 156 21.52 -12.06 -6.53
C ILE A 156 21.92 -10.59 -6.42
N ASN A 157 22.62 -10.06 -7.42
CA ASN A 157 22.84 -8.62 -7.54
C ASN A 157 21.54 -7.92 -8.00
N PRO A 158 21.37 -6.61 -7.71
CA PRO A 158 20.16 -5.87 -8.08
C PRO A 158 20.03 -5.60 -9.58
N ASP A 159 21.08 -5.90 -10.37
CA ASP A 159 21.05 -5.92 -11.84
C ASP A 159 20.72 -7.33 -12.41
N GLY A 160 20.41 -8.29 -11.54
CA GLY A 160 20.12 -9.68 -11.91
C GLY A 160 21.35 -10.56 -12.11
N THR A 161 22.56 -10.03 -11.94
CA THR A 161 23.80 -10.80 -12.11
C THR A 161 24.21 -11.55 -10.85
N ASP A 162 25.23 -12.43 -10.97
CA ASP A 162 25.85 -13.14 -9.84
C ASP A 162 24.89 -13.89 -8.91
N LEU A 163 23.89 -14.54 -9.51
CA LEU A 163 22.95 -15.42 -8.84
C LEU A 163 23.68 -16.62 -8.21
N LYS A 164 23.50 -16.83 -6.90
CA LYS A 164 24.15 -17.88 -6.11
C LYS A 164 23.18 -18.56 -5.17
N GLN A 165 23.21 -19.89 -5.13
CA GLN A 165 22.57 -20.68 -4.08
C GLN A 165 23.44 -20.65 -2.81
N LEU A 166 22.85 -20.35 -1.65
CA LEU A 166 23.55 -20.23 -0.38
C LEU A 166 23.32 -21.43 0.56
N THR A 167 22.17 -22.11 0.44
CA THR A 167 21.86 -23.31 1.22
C THR A 167 21.55 -24.48 0.32
N GLN A 168 21.80 -25.69 0.80
CA GLN A 168 21.43 -26.92 0.12
C GLN A 168 20.97 -27.96 1.14
N THR A 169 19.72 -28.37 1.03
CA THR A 169 19.17 -29.48 1.80
C THR A 169 19.90 -30.75 1.39
N ALA A 170 20.54 -31.41 2.35
CA ALA A 170 21.12 -32.72 2.13
C ALA A 170 19.99 -33.72 1.84
N THR A 171 20.00 -34.33 0.66
CA THR A 171 19.12 -35.46 0.38
C THR A 171 19.70 -36.68 1.10
N THR A 172 19.05 -37.14 2.17
CA THR A 172 19.37 -38.45 2.75
C THR A 172 19.07 -39.50 1.68
N LYS A 173 20.10 -40.22 1.23
CA LYS A 173 19.96 -41.36 0.31
C LYS A 173 19.34 -42.57 1.00
#